data_AF-A0A4R5C422-F1
#
_entry.id   AF-A0A4R5C422-F1
#
_cell.length_a   1.000
_cell.length_b   1.000
_cell.length_c   1.000
_cell.angle_alpha   90.00
_cell.angle_beta   90.00
_cell.angle_gamma   90.00
#
_symmetry.space_group_name_H-M   'P 1'
#
loop_
_entity.id
_entity.type
_entity.pdbx_description
1 polymer ?
#
loop_
_entity_poly.entity_id
_entity_poly.type
_entity_poly.pdbx_seq_one_letter_code
_entity_poly.pdbx_strand_id
1 'polypeptide(L)'
;MDWLDRHQVEHGWPEVAGIDDTSLHQTALAVLALSRLRDALTALGPGLALPGGTDTSALASRVEPLIGHGLAGLLYHRRPSGAWGWRTYVDTEPSPSKTALVAAAAGNRHRHLEGGSRTRAQPQEVGGVHGRPQMLCPAQIVTEAGQWLLRNHHRWETFVEDDKDVQGTAWEHMAYALGVRGVLHAGGSPHDRRLARAWRLMNNLWDAEAGLWNEPGASGQRATVRAAYYTVTAYEEARLRIGRLSMAEADGSAAGPVAGRLEEAPPALREISLMRDGRQITMSTVEASAACAVSQRLFDLAVLLHHAPGGLAVPQIAAALHVASSSVPKYVQRLNLAVADAFGGTPVKLVVSRQVTDGGGLVSGYALAAGADRLKTGDLTPSRTPGQTN
;
A
#
# COMPACT_ATOMS: atom_id res chain seq x y z
N MET A 1 -10.44 26.85 -12.88
CA MET A 1 -11.88 26.63 -12.72
C MET A 1 -12.54 26.43 -14.07
N ASP A 2 -12.66 27.47 -14.92
CA ASP A 2 -13.35 27.39 -16.22
C ASP A 2 -12.82 26.30 -17.16
N TRP A 3 -11.52 25.98 -17.08
CA TRP A 3 -10.96 24.85 -17.83
C TRP A 3 -11.48 23.51 -17.30
N LEU A 4 -11.46 23.31 -15.98
CA LEU A 4 -11.95 22.09 -15.34
C LEU A 4 -13.45 21.90 -15.56
N ASP A 5 -14.24 22.99 -15.52
CA ASP A 5 -15.68 22.93 -15.80
C ASP A 5 -15.97 22.42 -17.22
N ARG A 6 -15.19 22.89 -18.21
CA ARG A 6 -15.40 22.59 -19.65
C ARG A 6 -14.88 21.25 -20.11
N HIS A 7 -13.91 20.66 -19.42
CA HIS A 7 -13.20 19.45 -19.85
C HIS A 7 -13.44 18.28 -18.88
N GLN A 8 -14.59 18.24 -18.20
CA GLN A 8 -14.99 17.08 -17.41
C GLN A 8 -15.28 15.91 -18.34
N VAL A 9 -14.78 14.74 -17.96
CA VAL A 9 -15.18 13.43 -18.51
C VAL A 9 -15.91 12.65 -17.42
N GLU A 10 -16.54 11.52 -17.77
CA GLU A 10 -17.48 10.80 -16.89
C GLU A 10 -16.94 10.53 -15.47
N HIS A 11 -15.64 10.25 -15.34
CA HIS A 11 -15.02 9.89 -14.06
C HIS A 11 -13.83 10.79 -13.68
N GLY A 12 -13.81 12.04 -14.15
CA GLY A 12 -12.81 13.03 -13.71
C GLY A 12 -12.38 13.95 -14.84
N TRP A 13 -11.07 14.08 -15.04
CA TRP A 13 -10.47 14.86 -16.12
C TRP A 13 -9.45 14.06 -16.91
N PRO A 14 -9.31 14.35 -18.21
CA PRO A 14 -8.32 13.69 -19.04
C PRO A 14 -6.92 14.27 -18.82
N GLU A 15 -5.91 13.49 -19.19
CA GLU A 15 -4.52 13.96 -19.20
C GLU A 15 -4.32 15.02 -20.30
N VAL A 16 -4.95 14.82 -21.46
CA VAL A 16 -4.90 15.71 -22.62
C VAL A 16 -6.31 16.11 -23.02
N ALA A 17 -6.55 17.40 -23.22
CA ALA A 17 -7.85 17.91 -23.63
C ALA A 17 -8.30 17.28 -24.96
N GLY A 18 -9.57 16.83 -25.01
CA GLY A 18 -10.14 16.17 -26.19
C GLY A 18 -9.98 14.65 -26.21
N ILE A 19 -9.34 14.05 -25.20
CA ILE A 19 -9.39 12.62 -24.93
C ILE A 19 -10.49 12.36 -23.88
N ASP A 20 -11.29 11.32 -24.07
CA ASP A 20 -12.41 11.00 -23.18
C ASP A 20 -11.99 10.13 -21.97
N ASP A 21 -10.75 9.63 -21.96
CA ASP A 21 -10.19 8.80 -20.89
C ASP A 21 -9.82 9.63 -19.66
N THR A 22 -10.28 9.16 -18.49
CA THR A 22 -9.94 9.77 -17.20
C THR A 22 -8.50 9.47 -16.80
N SER A 23 -7.73 10.51 -16.44
CA SER A 23 -6.44 10.37 -15.76
C SER A 23 -6.62 10.42 -14.25
N LEU A 24 -6.29 9.33 -13.55
CA LEU A 24 -6.29 9.31 -12.09
C LEU A 24 -5.31 10.32 -11.49
N HIS A 25 -4.21 10.58 -12.19
CA HIS A 25 -3.17 11.49 -11.74
C HIS A 25 -3.66 12.94 -11.78
N GLN A 26 -4.07 13.40 -12.96
CA GLN A 26 -4.57 14.74 -13.18
C GLN A 26 -5.79 15.01 -12.30
N THR A 27 -6.69 14.03 -12.20
CA THR A 27 -7.89 14.13 -11.36
C THR A 27 -7.54 14.26 -9.88
N ALA A 28 -6.60 13.45 -9.36
CA ALA A 28 -6.18 13.56 -7.96
C ALA A 28 -5.49 14.91 -7.66
N LEU A 29 -4.63 15.41 -8.56
CA LEU A 29 -4.00 16.72 -8.40
C LEU A 29 -5.02 17.86 -8.46
N ALA A 30 -5.99 17.81 -9.39
CA ALA A 30 -7.07 18.78 -9.47
C ALA A 30 -7.88 18.81 -8.18
N VAL A 31 -8.30 17.65 -7.65
CA VAL A 31 -9.02 17.56 -6.37
C VAL A 31 -8.21 18.12 -5.21
N LEU A 32 -6.90 17.81 -5.14
CA LEU A 32 -6.02 18.35 -4.10
C LEU A 32 -5.88 19.88 -4.18
N ALA A 33 -5.68 20.43 -5.38
CA ALA A 33 -5.56 21.87 -5.60
C ALA A 33 -6.88 22.59 -5.30
N LEU A 34 -8.01 22.05 -5.76
CA LEU A 34 -9.35 22.56 -5.47
C LEU A 34 -9.66 22.54 -3.97
N SER A 35 -9.27 21.46 -3.27
CA SER A 35 -9.44 21.37 -1.81
C SER A 35 -8.63 22.46 -1.09
N ARG A 36 -7.38 22.69 -1.51
CA ARG A 36 -6.56 23.80 -0.96
C ARG A 36 -7.17 25.16 -1.26
N LEU A 37 -7.72 25.36 -2.47
CA LEU A 37 -8.41 26.59 -2.83
C LEU A 37 -9.65 26.81 -1.95
N ARG A 38 -10.49 25.78 -1.77
CA ARG A 38 -11.65 25.82 -0.87
C ARG A 38 -11.24 26.22 0.54
N ASP A 39 -10.18 25.62 1.08
CA ASP A 39 -9.70 25.92 2.42
C ASP A 39 -9.19 27.37 2.54
N ALA A 40 -8.47 27.87 1.52
CA ALA A 40 -8.04 29.27 1.46
C ALA A 40 -9.22 30.25 1.37
N LEU A 41 -10.22 29.96 0.54
CA LEU A 41 -11.45 30.78 0.43
C LEU A 41 -12.22 30.80 1.75
N THR A 42 -12.27 29.66 2.45
CA THR A 42 -12.90 29.55 3.77
C THR A 42 -12.17 30.40 4.80
N ALA A 43 -10.83 30.36 4.81
CA ALA A 43 -10.00 31.14 5.73
C ALA A 43 -10.13 32.66 5.51
N LEU A 44 -10.32 33.10 4.27
CA LEU A 44 -10.55 34.51 3.91
C LEU A 44 -11.94 35.02 4.33
N GLY A 45 -12.89 34.11 4.59
CA GLY A 45 -14.27 34.44 4.94
C GLY A 45 -15.16 34.71 3.72
N PRO A 46 -16.50 34.63 3.90
CA PRO A 46 -17.46 34.79 2.83
C PRO A 46 -17.59 36.24 2.35
N GLY A 47 -17.93 36.43 1.07
CA GLY A 47 -18.26 37.74 0.49
C GLY A 47 -17.07 38.70 0.28
N LEU A 48 -15.83 38.22 0.46
CA LEU A 48 -14.65 39.03 0.17
C LEU A 48 -14.50 39.17 -1.35
N ALA A 49 -14.51 40.40 -1.85
CA ALA A 49 -14.27 40.69 -3.26
C ALA A 49 -12.83 40.35 -3.64
N LEU A 50 -12.68 39.49 -4.66
CA LEU A 50 -11.37 39.09 -5.20
C LEU A 50 -11.02 39.92 -6.44
N PRO A 51 -9.72 40.04 -6.76
CA PRO A 51 -9.29 40.57 -8.06
C PRO A 51 -9.98 39.82 -9.21
N GLY A 52 -10.66 40.54 -10.09
CA GLY A 52 -11.49 39.96 -11.16
C GLY A 52 -13.00 39.98 -10.90
N GLY A 53 -13.46 40.56 -9.78
CA GLY A 53 -14.87 40.91 -9.55
C GLY A 53 -15.76 39.77 -9.06
N THR A 54 -15.21 38.57 -8.82
CA THR A 54 -15.90 37.47 -8.14
C THR A 54 -15.66 37.56 -6.64
N ASP A 55 -16.61 37.16 -5.80
CA ASP A 55 -16.41 37.05 -4.36
C ASP A 55 -16.03 35.63 -3.92
N THR A 56 -15.47 35.49 -2.72
CA THR A 56 -15.07 34.21 -2.14
C THR A 56 -16.20 33.20 -2.03
N SER A 57 -17.44 33.63 -1.81
CA SER A 57 -18.62 32.75 -1.70
C SER A 57 -18.99 32.17 -3.06
N ALA A 58 -19.08 33.01 -4.09
CA ALA A 58 -19.37 32.61 -5.46
C ALA A 58 -18.31 31.64 -5.99
N LEU A 59 -17.03 31.90 -5.67
CA LEU A 59 -15.95 30.99 -6.05
C LEU A 59 -16.02 29.66 -5.28
N ALA A 60 -16.30 29.69 -3.98
CA ALA A 60 -16.45 28.47 -3.17
C ALA A 60 -17.61 27.58 -3.66
N SER A 61 -18.75 28.17 -4.05
CA SER A 61 -19.90 27.44 -4.62
C SER A 61 -19.57 26.73 -5.94
N ARG A 62 -18.58 27.22 -6.69
CA ARG A 62 -18.09 26.55 -7.92
C ARG A 62 -17.06 25.45 -7.64
N VAL A 63 -16.30 25.57 -6.55
CA VAL A 63 -15.23 24.63 -6.20
C VAL A 63 -15.78 23.29 -5.70
N GLU A 64 -16.82 23.31 -4.85
CA GLU A 64 -17.31 22.08 -4.21
C GLU A 64 -17.87 21.03 -5.21
N PRO A 65 -18.66 21.40 -6.23
CA PRO A 65 -19.11 20.44 -7.24
C PRO A 65 -17.96 19.78 -8.00
N LEU A 66 -16.90 20.54 -8.32
CA LEU A 66 -15.72 19.98 -8.99
C LEU A 66 -14.95 19.01 -8.10
N ILE A 67 -14.79 19.32 -6.81
CA ILE A 67 -14.21 18.37 -5.85
C ILE A 67 -15.06 17.08 -5.80
N GLY A 68 -16.39 17.24 -5.76
CA GLY A 68 -17.33 16.12 -5.77
C GLY A 68 -17.19 15.22 -6.99
N HIS A 69 -17.19 15.83 -8.19
CA HIS A 69 -17.01 15.13 -9.47
C HIS A 69 -15.70 14.34 -9.50
N GLY A 70 -14.58 15.02 -9.25
CA GLY A 70 -13.27 14.40 -9.28
C GLY A 70 -13.14 13.26 -8.27
N LEU A 71 -13.60 13.46 -7.04
CA LEU A 71 -13.51 12.42 -6.02
C LEU A 71 -14.40 11.21 -6.34
N ALA A 72 -15.62 11.41 -6.81
CA ALA A 72 -16.51 10.31 -7.20
C ALA A 72 -15.85 9.43 -8.28
N GLY A 73 -15.26 10.08 -9.29
CA GLY A 73 -14.51 9.39 -10.33
C GLY A 73 -13.30 8.61 -9.81
N LEU A 74 -12.49 9.22 -8.93
CA LEU A 74 -11.38 8.51 -8.30
C LEU A 74 -11.84 7.29 -7.50
N LEU A 75 -12.92 7.42 -6.72
CA LEU A 75 -13.45 6.33 -5.90
C LEU A 75 -14.07 5.20 -6.73
N TYR A 76 -14.67 5.52 -7.87
CA TYR A 76 -15.21 4.55 -8.82
C TYR A 76 -14.13 3.59 -9.37
N HIS A 77 -12.91 4.08 -9.58
CA HIS A 77 -11.76 3.29 -10.05
C HIS A 77 -11.02 2.53 -8.94
N ARG A 78 -11.51 2.55 -7.70
CA ARG A 78 -10.87 1.83 -6.59
C ARG A 78 -10.99 0.31 -6.79
N ARG A 79 -9.90 -0.42 -6.53
CA ARG A 79 -9.86 -1.89 -6.57
C ARG A 79 -10.23 -2.52 -5.21
N PRO A 80 -10.66 -3.79 -5.19
CA PRO A 80 -10.92 -4.51 -3.93
C PRO A 80 -9.72 -4.59 -2.97
N SER A 81 -8.49 -4.54 -3.50
CA SER A 81 -7.26 -4.48 -2.69
C SER A 81 -7.06 -3.15 -1.95
N GLY A 82 -7.87 -2.13 -2.26
CA GLY A 82 -7.73 -0.77 -1.75
C GLY A 82 -6.74 0.11 -2.51
N ALA A 83 -6.25 -0.37 -3.65
CA ALA A 83 -5.32 0.33 -4.51
C ALA A 83 -5.95 0.83 -5.82
N TRP A 84 -5.18 1.59 -6.59
CA TRP A 84 -5.54 2.10 -7.91
C TRP A 84 -4.52 1.64 -8.94
N GLY A 85 -4.99 1.31 -10.14
CA GLY A 85 -4.11 1.06 -11.30
C GLY A 85 -3.44 2.34 -11.78
N TRP A 86 -2.49 2.25 -12.72
CA TRP A 86 -1.94 3.44 -13.36
C TRP A 86 -2.84 4.00 -14.47
N ARG A 87 -3.63 3.15 -15.15
CA ARG A 87 -4.65 3.54 -16.14
C ARG A 87 -6.05 3.12 -15.72
N THR A 88 -7.05 3.82 -16.25
CA THR A 88 -8.48 3.64 -15.96
C THR A 88 -9.20 2.75 -16.98
N TYR A 89 -8.73 2.76 -18.24
CA TYR A 89 -9.39 2.12 -19.38
C TYR A 89 -8.80 0.72 -19.73
N VAL A 90 -7.71 0.31 -19.06
CA VAL A 90 -7.13 -1.05 -19.13
C VAL A 90 -6.87 -1.55 -17.71
N ASP A 91 -7.04 -2.84 -17.48
CA ASP A 91 -6.70 -3.47 -16.20
C ASP A 91 -5.17 -3.57 -16.03
N THR A 92 -4.57 -2.50 -15.52
CA THR A 92 -3.12 -2.42 -15.24
C THR A 92 -2.79 -2.85 -13.81
N GLU A 93 -1.52 -3.15 -13.53
CA GLU A 93 -1.13 -3.43 -12.14
C GLU A 93 -1.42 -2.23 -11.21
N PRO A 94 -1.75 -2.50 -9.93
CA PRO A 94 -1.87 -1.44 -8.93
C PRO A 94 -0.58 -0.62 -8.80
N SER A 95 -0.72 0.70 -8.81
CA SER A 95 0.36 1.68 -8.69
C SER A 95 0.46 2.26 -7.27
N PRO A 96 1.65 2.23 -6.63
CA PRO A 96 1.93 2.99 -5.42
C PRO A 96 1.72 4.50 -5.56
N SER A 97 2.15 5.10 -6.67
CA SER A 97 2.06 6.56 -6.85
C SER A 97 0.60 7.01 -7.01
N LYS A 98 -0.20 6.33 -7.85
CA LYS A 98 -1.63 6.64 -7.99
C LYS A 98 -2.38 6.37 -6.69
N THR A 99 -2.12 5.24 -6.04
CA THR A 99 -2.77 4.90 -4.76
C THR A 99 -2.50 5.97 -3.69
N ALA A 100 -1.25 6.44 -3.57
CA ALA A 100 -0.92 7.49 -2.63
C ALA A 100 -1.57 8.84 -2.95
N LEU A 101 -1.60 9.23 -4.23
CA LEU A 101 -2.23 10.48 -4.66
C LEU A 101 -3.74 10.48 -4.43
N VAL A 102 -4.40 9.38 -4.78
CA VAL A 102 -5.85 9.24 -4.60
C VAL A 102 -6.20 9.19 -3.11
N ALA A 103 -5.43 8.46 -2.29
CA ALA A 103 -5.61 8.48 -0.84
C ALA A 103 -5.48 9.90 -0.26
N ALA A 104 -4.49 10.68 -0.73
CA ALA A 104 -4.36 12.07 -0.30
C ALA A 104 -5.55 12.94 -0.76
N ALA A 105 -6.07 12.74 -1.97
CA ALA A 105 -7.24 13.45 -2.46
C ALA A 105 -8.49 13.13 -1.62
N ALA A 106 -8.74 11.84 -1.35
CA ALA A 106 -9.83 11.38 -0.50
C ALA A 106 -9.73 11.93 0.93
N GLY A 107 -8.53 12.00 1.51
CA GLY A 107 -8.32 12.53 2.85
C GLY A 107 -8.52 14.06 2.99
N ASN A 108 -8.18 14.85 1.96
CA ASN A 108 -8.24 16.32 2.02
C ASN A 108 -9.65 16.91 1.88
N ARG A 109 -10.60 16.18 1.27
CA ARG A 109 -12.00 16.62 1.24
C ARG A 109 -12.56 16.88 2.65
N HIS A 110 -12.02 16.20 3.67
CA HIS A 110 -12.61 16.15 5.02
C HIS A 110 -11.78 16.85 6.12
N ARG A 111 -10.69 17.57 5.80
CA ARG A 111 -9.79 18.17 6.81
C ARG A 111 -10.33 19.45 7.49
N HIS A 112 -11.25 20.21 6.89
CA HIS A 112 -11.60 21.57 7.37
C HIS A 112 -12.98 21.72 8.06
N LEU A 113 -13.65 20.62 8.45
CA LEU A 113 -14.91 20.68 9.22
C LEU A 113 -14.70 20.42 10.72
N GLU A 114 -13.64 21.00 11.31
CA GLU A 114 -13.43 20.97 12.78
C GLU A 114 -14.49 21.78 13.54
N GLY A 115 -15.35 22.52 12.83
CA GLY A 115 -16.62 23.05 13.32
C GLY A 115 -17.82 22.14 13.00
N GLY A 116 -17.91 20.96 13.64
CA GLY A 116 -19.21 20.35 13.98
C GLY A 116 -20.12 19.75 12.90
N SER A 117 -19.66 19.38 11.68
CA SER A 117 -20.56 18.76 10.68
C SER A 117 -20.34 17.25 10.49
N ARG A 118 -21.45 16.49 10.52
CA ARG A 118 -21.60 15.04 10.32
C ARG A 118 -21.03 14.50 8.99
N THR A 119 -20.62 15.36 8.06
CA THR A 119 -20.11 15.00 6.72
C THR A 119 -18.73 14.33 6.71
N ARG A 120 -17.98 14.34 7.82
CA ARG A 120 -16.67 13.65 7.92
C ARG A 120 -16.77 12.12 7.88
N ALA A 121 -17.94 11.57 8.23
CA ALA A 121 -18.14 10.12 8.36
C ALA A 121 -19.12 9.54 7.33
N GLN A 122 -19.66 10.35 6.41
CA GLN A 122 -20.66 9.84 5.46
C GLN A 122 -19.99 8.83 4.51
N PRO A 123 -20.46 7.58 4.48
CA PRO A 123 -19.96 6.59 3.55
C PRO A 123 -20.07 7.10 2.12
N GLN A 124 -19.02 6.91 1.34
CA GLN A 124 -18.99 7.16 -0.09
C GLN A 124 -19.06 5.82 -0.82
N GLU A 125 -19.71 5.81 -1.97
CA GLU A 125 -19.63 4.67 -2.86
C GLU A 125 -18.22 4.58 -3.44
N VAL A 126 -17.63 3.39 -3.36
CA VAL A 126 -16.31 3.08 -3.90
C VAL A 126 -16.36 1.80 -4.71
N GLY A 127 -15.48 1.70 -5.70
CA GLY A 127 -15.52 0.63 -6.67
C GLY A 127 -16.68 0.79 -7.66
N GLY A 128 -16.72 -0.09 -8.64
CA GLY A 128 -17.66 -0.01 -9.76
C GLY A 128 -17.05 -0.64 -11.00
N VAL A 129 -15.90 -0.13 -11.45
CA VAL A 129 -15.15 -0.75 -12.57
C VAL A 129 -14.63 -2.14 -12.21
N HIS A 130 -14.06 -2.26 -11.02
CA HIS A 130 -13.27 -3.44 -10.63
C HIS A 130 -14.00 -4.37 -9.65
N GLY A 131 -15.33 -4.30 -9.60
CA GLY A 131 -16.15 -5.15 -8.74
C GLY A 131 -17.41 -4.46 -8.22
N ARG A 132 -18.07 -5.12 -7.28
CA ARG A 132 -19.30 -4.60 -6.67
C ARG A 132 -19.01 -3.31 -5.89
N PRO A 133 -19.81 -2.25 -6.08
CA PRO A 133 -19.71 -1.03 -5.28
C PRO A 133 -19.84 -1.34 -3.79
N GLN A 134 -19.10 -0.59 -2.97
CA GLN A 134 -19.11 -0.69 -1.52
C GLN A 134 -19.28 0.71 -0.92
N MET A 135 -19.90 0.80 0.25
CA MET A 135 -20.02 2.06 0.99
C MET A 135 -18.93 2.11 2.05
N LEU A 136 -17.88 2.91 1.82
CA LEU A 136 -16.77 3.08 2.76
C LEU A 136 -16.69 4.52 3.27
N CYS A 137 -16.36 4.69 4.54
CA CYS A 137 -16.07 6.02 5.05
C CYS A 137 -14.69 6.50 4.54
N PRO A 138 -14.47 7.82 4.41
CA PRO A 138 -13.19 8.36 3.94
C PRO A 138 -11.97 7.88 4.73
N ALA A 139 -12.12 7.73 6.05
CA ALA A 139 -11.05 7.22 6.91
C ALA A 139 -10.69 5.76 6.59
N GLN A 140 -11.67 4.89 6.28
CA GLN A 140 -11.43 3.52 5.84
C GLN A 140 -10.70 3.51 4.48
N ILE A 141 -11.16 4.32 3.53
CA ILE A 141 -10.54 4.42 2.20
C ILE A 141 -9.06 4.78 2.32
N VAL A 142 -8.74 5.81 3.10
CA VAL A 142 -7.36 6.26 3.33
C VAL A 142 -6.55 5.21 4.10
N THR A 143 -7.14 4.57 5.12
CA THR A 143 -6.45 3.55 5.92
C THR A 143 -6.10 2.33 5.07
N GLU A 144 -7.04 1.78 4.32
CA GLU A 144 -6.83 0.62 3.46
C GLU A 144 -5.80 0.90 2.37
N ALA A 145 -5.82 2.11 1.78
CA ALA A 145 -4.79 2.54 0.83
C ALA A 145 -3.41 2.63 1.49
N GLY A 146 -3.32 3.20 2.70
CA GLY A 146 -2.09 3.28 3.48
C GLY A 146 -1.52 1.91 3.87
N GLN A 147 -2.39 0.97 4.26
CA GLN A 147 -2.01 -0.41 4.52
C GLN A 147 -1.45 -1.07 3.26
N TRP A 148 -2.17 -0.96 2.15
CA TRP A 148 -1.72 -1.50 0.87
C TRP A 148 -0.36 -0.92 0.45
N LEU A 149 -0.18 0.40 0.56
CA LEU A 149 1.09 1.07 0.27
C LEU A 149 2.22 0.49 1.13
N LEU A 150 2.00 0.37 2.44
CA LEU A 150 3.00 -0.13 3.38
C LEU A 150 3.34 -1.61 3.16
N ARG A 151 2.35 -2.45 2.79
CA ARG A 151 2.59 -3.84 2.37
C ARG A 151 3.45 -3.91 1.11
N ASN A 152 3.29 -2.93 0.21
CA ASN A 152 3.96 -2.86 -1.08
C ASN A 152 5.19 -1.93 -1.13
N HIS A 153 5.74 -1.56 0.04
CA HIS A 153 6.85 -0.60 0.16
C HIS A 153 8.12 -1.02 -0.61
N HIS A 154 8.32 -2.32 -0.80
CA HIS A 154 9.46 -2.88 -1.51
C HIS A 154 9.47 -2.52 -3.00
N ARG A 155 8.32 -2.15 -3.58
CA ARG A 155 8.22 -1.73 -4.98
C ARG A 155 8.74 -0.30 -5.19
N TRP A 156 8.76 0.53 -4.15
CA TRP A 156 8.83 1.97 -4.31
C TRP A 156 10.14 2.52 -4.89
N GLU A 157 11.26 1.80 -4.73
CA GLU A 157 12.56 2.22 -5.26
C GLU A 157 12.68 1.97 -6.77
N THR A 158 12.04 0.90 -7.26
CA THR A 158 12.20 0.41 -8.64
C THR A 158 10.93 0.54 -9.48
N PHE A 159 9.82 0.99 -8.89
CA PHE A 159 8.55 1.10 -9.58
C PHE A 159 8.59 2.18 -10.66
N VAL A 160 8.30 1.77 -11.89
CA VAL A 160 8.17 2.63 -13.06
C VAL A 160 6.72 2.56 -13.54
N GLU A 161 6.09 3.73 -13.70
CA GLU A 161 4.83 3.82 -14.41
C GLU A 161 5.14 3.98 -15.91
N ASP A 162 4.96 2.90 -16.70
CA ASP A 162 4.98 2.99 -18.16
C ASP A 162 3.65 3.57 -18.66
N ASP A 163 3.39 4.83 -18.30
CA ASP A 163 2.22 5.55 -18.75
C ASP A 163 2.54 6.41 -19.98
N LYS A 164 2.50 5.77 -21.15
CA LYS A 164 2.81 6.36 -22.47
C LYS A 164 1.90 7.53 -22.86
N ASP A 165 0.80 7.73 -22.13
CA ASP A 165 -0.18 8.77 -22.43
C ASP A 165 0.18 10.09 -21.75
N VAL A 166 1.08 10.06 -20.76
CA VAL A 166 1.63 11.26 -20.13
C VAL A 166 2.83 11.74 -20.95
N GLN A 167 2.56 12.59 -21.94
CA GLN A 167 3.61 13.16 -22.79
C GLN A 167 4.62 14.00 -21.97
N GLY A 168 5.91 13.79 -22.21
CA GLY A 168 6.97 14.68 -21.73
C GLY A 168 7.55 14.38 -20.35
N THR A 169 7.09 13.33 -19.65
CA THR A 169 7.71 12.89 -18.40
C THR A 169 7.63 11.38 -18.28
N ALA A 170 8.78 10.70 -18.36
CA ALA A 170 8.85 9.36 -17.79
C ALA A 170 8.47 9.51 -16.30
N TRP A 171 7.37 8.87 -15.87
CA TRP A 171 6.98 8.77 -14.46
C TRP A 171 7.84 7.73 -13.74
N GLU A 172 9.13 7.87 -14.01
CA GLU A 172 10.20 7.10 -13.43
C GLU A 172 10.29 7.50 -11.95
N HIS A 173 9.86 6.57 -11.09
CA HIS A 173 10.30 6.49 -9.70
C HIS A 173 9.88 7.59 -8.72
N MET A 174 8.61 8.04 -8.68
CA MET A 174 8.13 8.89 -7.54
C MET A 174 7.46 8.11 -6.40
N ALA A 175 7.35 6.78 -6.55
CA ALA A 175 6.69 5.91 -5.57
C ALA A 175 7.34 5.98 -4.18
N TYR A 176 8.65 6.23 -4.08
CA TYR A 176 9.34 6.36 -2.79
C TYR A 176 8.80 7.51 -1.94
N ALA A 177 8.58 8.70 -2.53
CA ALA A 177 8.13 9.87 -1.79
C ALA A 177 6.61 9.86 -1.62
N LEU A 178 5.89 9.54 -2.70
CA LEU A 178 4.43 9.45 -2.68
C LEU A 178 3.95 8.35 -1.73
N GLY A 179 4.54 7.16 -1.80
CA GLY A 179 4.21 6.03 -0.94
C GLY A 179 4.44 6.36 0.54
N VAL A 180 5.58 6.96 0.88
CA VAL A 180 5.87 7.43 2.25
C VAL A 180 4.81 8.43 2.70
N ARG A 181 4.54 9.47 1.91
CA ARG A 181 3.51 10.47 2.23
C ARG A 181 2.14 9.82 2.43
N GLY A 182 1.75 8.89 1.56
CA GLY A 182 0.47 8.18 1.64
C GLY A 182 0.35 7.35 2.91
N VAL A 183 1.38 6.59 3.27
CA VAL A 183 1.42 5.82 4.53
C VAL A 183 1.30 6.73 5.75
N LEU A 184 2.03 7.83 5.79
CA LEU A 184 2.00 8.77 6.91
C LEU A 184 0.65 9.48 7.02
N HIS A 185 0.08 9.88 5.89
CA HIS A 185 -1.24 10.48 5.81
C HIS A 185 -2.33 9.54 6.33
N ALA A 186 -2.17 8.23 6.10
CA ALA A 186 -3.03 7.18 6.62
C ALA A 186 -2.80 6.80 8.08
N GLY A 187 -1.92 7.50 8.80
CA GLY A 187 -1.64 7.25 10.21
C GLY A 187 -0.45 6.32 10.46
N GLY A 188 0.32 5.97 9.45
CA GLY A 188 1.59 5.25 9.61
C GLY A 188 2.59 5.97 10.52
N SER A 189 3.52 5.21 11.08
CA SER A 189 4.61 5.76 11.88
C SER A 189 5.77 6.18 10.96
N PRO A 190 6.33 7.40 11.11
CA PRO A 190 7.58 7.80 10.44
C PRO A 190 8.76 6.89 10.76
N HIS A 191 8.69 6.21 11.92
CA HIS A 191 9.72 5.30 12.41
C HIS A 191 9.50 3.84 11.98
N ASP A 192 8.49 3.55 11.16
CA ASP A 192 8.29 2.20 10.63
C ASP A 192 9.53 1.78 9.80
N ARG A 193 10.12 0.63 10.16
CA ARG A 193 11.35 0.11 9.54
C ARG A 193 11.19 -0.12 8.03
N ARG A 194 9.97 -0.37 7.55
CA ARG A 194 9.66 -0.53 6.12
C ARG A 194 9.90 0.76 5.33
N LEU A 195 9.80 1.93 5.96
CA LEU A 195 10.05 3.22 5.33
C LEU A 195 11.54 3.58 5.25
N ALA A 196 12.42 2.87 5.97
CA ALA A 196 13.83 3.23 6.11
C ALA A 196 14.58 3.30 4.77
N ARG A 197 14.21 2.44 3.82
CA ARG A 197 14.76 2.42 2.46
C ARG A 197 14.39 3.66 1.67
N ALA A 198 13.10 4.00 1.65
CA ALA A 198 12.60 5.20 0.99
C ALA A 198 13.18 6.49 1.59
N TRP A 199 13.33 6.57 2.93
CA TRP A 199 14.01 7.69 3.58
C TRP A 199 15.46 7.84 3.16
N ARG A 200 16.20 6.73 3.10
CA ARG A 200 17.59 6.74 2.64
C ARG A 200 17.66 7.18 1.18
N LEU A 201 16.77 6.69 0.33
CA LEU A 201 16.71 7.08 -1.07
C LEU A 201 16.45 8.58 -1.21
N MET A 202 15.45 9.14 -0.51
CA MET A 202 15.18 10.59 -0.50
C MET A 202 16.41 11.41 -0.09
N ASN A 203 17.13 11.01 0.96
CA ASN A 203 18.33 11.72 1.39
C ASN A 203 19.45 11.64 0.33
N ASN A 204 19.62 10.47 -0.30
CA ASN A 204 20.69 10.25 -1.28
C ASN A 204 20.45 10.94 -2.62
N LEU A 205 19.20 11.29 -2.93
CA LEU A 205 18.84 12.00 -4.16
C LEU A 205 19.08 13.51 -4.06
N TRP A 206 19.41 14.06 -2.89
CA TRP A 206 19.71 15.48 -2.78
C TRP A 206 20.97 15.85 -3.57
N ASP A 207 20.83 16.80 -4.48
CA ASP A 207 21.92 17.43 -5.20
C ASP A 207 22.24 18.78 -4.53
N ALA A 208 23.41 18.86 -3.91
CA ALA A 208 23.86 20.06 -3.21
C ALA A 208 24.22 21.21 -4.17
N GLU A 209 24.64 20.90 -5.39
CA GLU A 209 24.99 21.92 -6.39
C GLU A 209 23.72 22.51 -7.01
N ALA A 210 22.75 21.66 -7.36
CA ALA A 210 21.47 22.11 -7.91
C ALA A 210 20.51 22.65 -6.83
N GLY A 211 20.73 22.33 -5.56
CA GLY A 211 19.82 22.67 -4.46
C GLY A 211 18.43 22.01 -4.59
N LEU A 212 18.38 20.84 -5.23
CA LEU A 212 17.15 20.13 -5.60
C LEU A 212 17.35 18.61 -5.47
N TRP A 213 16.25 17.85 -5.53
CA TRP A 213 16.31 16.39 -5.54
C TRP A 213 16.37 15.83 -6.96
N ASN A 214 17.21 14.82 -7.13
CA ASN A 214 17.31 14.02 -8.33
C ASN A 214 16.12 13.06 -8.50
N GLU A 215 15.73 12.84 -9.75
CA GLU A 215 14.86 11.73 -10.11
C GLU A 215 15.69 10.43 -10.17
N PRO A 216 15.27 9.34 -9.50
CA PRO A 216 15.85 8.03 -9.74
C PRO A 216 15.46 7.55 -11.14
N GLY A 217 16.32 6.84 -11.87
CA GLY A 217 15.94 6.21 -13.14
C GLY A 217 17.03 6.12 -14.19
N ALA A 218 16.63 5.67 -15.38
CA ALA A 218 17.51 5.40 -16.52
C ALA A 218 17.96 6.68 -17.24
N SER A 219 17.24 7.78 -17.04
CA SER A 219 17.53 9.11 -17.62
C SER A 219 18.72 9.84 -16.97
N GLY A 220 19.41 9.21 -16.02
CA GLY A 220 20.47 9.83 -15.22
C GLY A 220 19.87 10.60 -14.04
N GLN A 221 20.61 10.68 -12.93
CA GLN A 221 20.21 11.46 -11.76
C GLN A 221 20.09 12.93 -12.15
N ARG A 222 18.88 13.38 -12.49
CA ARG A 222 18.60 14.76 -12.88
C ARG A 222 17.80 15.44 -11.80
N ALA A 223 18.28 16.57 -11.31
CA ALA A 223 17.59 17.36 -10.32
C ALA A 223 16.36 18.03 -10.94
N THR A 224 15.18 17.86 -10.33
CA THR A 224 13.92 18.44 -10.82
C THR A 224 13.08 19.04 -9.71
N VAL A 225 12.29 20.06 -10.06
CA VAL A 225 11.28 20.65 -9.17
C VAL A 225 10.24 19.61 -8.74
N ARG A 226 9.93 18.65 -9.63
CA ARG A 226 8.98 17.58 -9.37
C ARG A 226 9.46 16.64 -8.25
N ALA A 227 10.70 16.15 -8.35
CA ALA A 227 11.30 15.32 -7.30
C ALA A 227 11.41 16.07 -5.97
N ALA A 228 11.80 17.36 -6.02
CA ALA A 228 11.84 18.21 -4.84
C ALA A 228 10.44 18.36 -4.21
N TYR A 229 9.40 18.65 -4.99
CA TYR A 229 8.04 18.80 -4.49
C TYR A 229 7.55 17.54 -3.75
N TYR A 230 7.69 16.36 -4.35
CA TYR A 230 7.21 15.13 -3.70
C TYR A 230 8.04 14.76 -2.49
N THR A 231 9.36 14.93 -2.54
CA THR A 231 10.25 14.66 -1.40
C THR A 231 9.96 15.59 -0.23
N VAL A 232 9.84 16.90 -0.47
CA VAL A 232 9.50 17.89 0.56
C VAL A 232 8.13 17.59 1.18
N THR A 233 7.11 17.32 0.36
CA THR A 233 5.77 16.99 0.89
C THR A 233 5.75 15.71 1.73
N ALA A 234 6.63 14.73 1.45
CA ALA A 234 6.79 13.55 2.29
C ALA A 234 7.42 13.89 3.65
N TYR A 235 8.48 14.72 3.67
CA TYR A 235 9.09 15.20 4.92
C TYR A 235 8.14 16.08 5.75
N GLU A 236 7.35 16.94 5.11
CA GLU A 236 6.34 17.75 5.78
C GLU A 236 5.27 16.89 6.46
N GLU A 237 4.74 15.87 5.77
CA GLU A 237 3.77 14.95 6.38
C GLU A 237 4.41 14.15 7.52
N ALA A 238 5.69 13.78 7.42
CA ALA A 238 6.43 13.15 8.51
C ALA A 238 6.57 14.07 9.73
N ARG A 239 6.96 15.34 9.53
CA ARG A 239 7.05 16.34 10.60
C ARG A 239 5.70 16.53 11.30
N LEU A 240 4.62 16.65 10.54
CA LEU A 240 3.26 16.73 11.09
C LEU A 240 2.90 15.48 11.89
N ARG A 241 3.27 14.29 11.40
CA ARG A 241 2.98 13.03 12.09
C ARG A 241 3.78 12.87 13.38
N ILE A 242 5.06 13.24 13.40
CA ILE A 242 5.89 13.26 14.62
C ILE A 242 5.25 14.19 15.65
N GLY A 243 4.89 15.42 15.27
CA GLY A 243 4.22 16.36 16.17
C GLY A 243 2.95 15.79 16.81
N ARG A 244 2.09 15.12 16.01
CA ARG A 244 0.88 14.44 16.52
C ARG A 244 1.20 13.29 17.48
N LEU A 245 2.23 12.50 17.21
CA LEU A 245 2.63 11.38 18.07
C LEU A 245 3.18 11.90 19.42
N SER A 246 4.05 12.91 19.39
CA SER A 246 4.61 13.51 20.60
C SER A 246 3.54 14.15 21.50
N MET A 247 2.51 14.77 20.92
CA MET A 247 1.37 15.29 21.70
C MET A 247 0.51 14.18 22.31
N ALA A 248 0.24 13.11 21.56
CA ALA A 248 -0.54 11.96 22.05
C ALA A 248 0.15 11.21 23.19
N GLU A 249 1.50 11.18 23.21
CA GLU A 249 2.29 10.62 24.30
C GLU A 249 2.29 11.52 25.55
N ALA A 250 2.20 12.84 25.37
CA ALA A 250 2.15 13.81 26.47
C ALA A 250 0.77 13.87 27.16
N ASP A 251 -0.31 13.63 26.42
CA ASP A 251 -1.67 13.82 26.94
C ASP A 251 -2.19 12.67 27.83
N GLY A 252 -1.51 11.53 27.93
CA GLY A 252 -1.67 10.48 28.98
C GLY A 252 -3.08 9.92 29.29
N SER A 253 -4.14 10.43 28.65
CA SER A 253 -5.53 10.29 29.05
C SER A 253 -6.45 10.63 27.88
N ALA A 254 -6.57 9.69 26.93
CA ALA A 254 -7.73 9.64 26.05
C ALA A 254 -7.89 8.23 25.50
N ALA A 255 -8.75 7.44 26.15
CA ALA A 255 -9.46 6.35 25.52
C ALA A 255 -10.43 6.93 24.45
N GLY A 256 -9.86 7.38 23.34
CA GLY A 256 -10.53 7.49 22.04
C GLY A 256 -9.76 6.59 21.07
N PRO A 257 -10.38 6.03 20.03
CA PRO A 257 -9.68 5.14 19.11
C PRO A 257 -8.53 5.93 18.49
N VAL A 258 -7.30 5.62 18.91
CA VAL A 258 -6.09 6.04 18.22
C VAL A 258 -6.26 5.50 16.81
N ALA A 259 -6.60 6.38 15.87
CA ALA A 259 -6.79 6.04 14.47
C ALA A 259 -5.57 5.22 14.03
N GLY A 260 -5.87 3.97 13.70
CA GLY A 260 -5.01 2.83 13.39
C GLY A 260 -3.51 3.12 13.38
N ARG A 261 -2.77 2.55 14.33
CA ARG A 261 -1.47 2.03 13.92
C ARG A 261 -1.72 1.12 12.71
N LEU A 262 -1.01 1.37 11.61
CA LEU A 262 -0.92 0.43 10.49
C LEU A 262 -0.11 -0.81 10.93
N GLU A 263 -0.63 -1.54 11.92
CA GLU A 263 -0.11 -2.84 12.34
C GLU A 263 -0.77 -3.88 11.42
N GLU A 264 0.02 -4.46 10.52
CA GLU A 264 -0.46 -5.54 9.67
C GLU A 264 0.57 -6.64 9.53
N ALA A 265 0.06 -7.86 9.64
CA ALA A 265 0.78 -9.10 9.43
C ALA A 265 1.20 -9.24 7.95
N PRO A 266 2.33 -9.90 7.66
CA PRO A 266 2.74 -10.18 6.28
C PRO A 266 1.65 -10.98 5.54
N PRO A 267 1.46 -10.75 4.23
CA PRO A 267 0.44 -11.43 3.44
C PRO A 267 0.61 -12.96 3.52
N ALA A 268 -0.48 -13.65 3.86
CA ALA A 268 -0.49 -15.10 4.03
C ALA A 268 -0.66 -15.82 2.69
N LEU A 269 0.15 -16.87 2.49
CA LEU A 269 0.00 -17.77 1.34
C LEU A 269 -1.25 -18.63 1.50
N ARG A 270 -2.08 -18.70 0.45
CA ARG A 270 -3.29 -19.52 0.39
C ARG A 270 -3.03 -20.87 -0.24
N GLU A 271 -2.45 -20.86 -1.43
CA GLU A 271 -2.19 -22.09 -2.19
C GLU A 271 -0.72 -22.16 -2.59
N ILE A 272 -0.20 -23.40 -2.60
CA ILE A 272 1.16 -23.72 -3.00
C ILE A 272 1.08 -24.94 -3.92
N SER A 273 1.60 -24.82 -5.14
CA SER A 273 1.70 -25.92 -6.10
C SER A 273 3.16 -26.08 -6.53
N LEU A 274 3.64 -27.33 -6.50
CA LEU A 274 5.02 -27.68 -6.82
C LEU A 274 5.04 -28.47 -8.13
N MET A 275 5.65 -27.91 -9.17
CA MET A 275 5.81 -28.56 -10.47
C MET A 275 7.25 -29.04 -10.61
N ARG A 276 7.44 -30.37 -10.65
CA ARG A 276 8.78 -30.99 -10.79
C ARG A 276 9.44 -30.59 -12.10
N ASP A 277 8.67 -30.59 -13.18
CA ASP A 277 9.14 -30.17 -14.49
C ASP A 277 9.35 -28.66 -14.47
N GLY A 278 10.62 -28.25 -14.61
CA GLY A 278 11.02 -26.84 -14.50
C GLY A 278 11.32 -26.34 -13.07
N ARG A 279 11.15 -27.18 -12.04
CA ARG A 279 11.43 -26.84 -10.62
C ARG A 279 10.71 -25.55 -10.19
N GLN A 280 9.44 -25.46 -10.56
CA GLN A 280 8.64 -24.27 -10.42
C GLN A 280 7.73 -24.37 -9.18
N ILE A 281 7.71 -23.31 -8.38
CA ILE A 281 6.84 -23.16 -7.24
C ILE A 281 5.82 -22.09 -7.59
N THR A 282 4.54 -22.47 -7.67
CA THR A 282 3.41 -21.55 -7.90
C THR A 282 2.72 -21.28 -6.57
N MET A 283 2.39 -20.02 -6.31
CA MET A 283 1.88 -19.56 -5.03
C MET A 283 0.82 -18.49 -5.25
N SER A 284 -0.20 -18.49 -4.39
CA SER A 284 -1.24 -17.46 -4.39
C SER A 284 -1.43 -16.83 -3.01
N THR A 285 -1.76 -15.54 -3.01
CA THR A 285 -2.24 -14.77 -1.85
C THR A 285 -3.68 -14.32 -2.14
N VAL A 286 -4.26 -13.49 -1.27
CA VAL A 286 -5.56 -12.85 -1.55
C VAL A 286 -5.49 -11.92 -2.77
N GLU A 287 -4.34 -11.27 -2.97
CA GLU A 287 -4.21 -10.13 -3.89
C GLU A 287 -3.50 -10.49 -5.20
N ALA A 288 -2.67 -11.54 -5.20
CA ALA A 288 -1.81 -11.86 -6.34
C ALA A 288 -1.43 -13.35 -6.37
N SER A 289 -1.10 -13.84 -7.56
CA SER A 289 -0.45 -15.13 -7.78
C SER A 289 0.91 -14.92 -8.44
N ALA A 290 1.89 -15.73 -8.05
CA ALA A 290 3.25 -15.67 -8.58
C ALA A 290 3.81 -17.08 -8.76
N ALA A 291 4.77 -17.22 -9.67
CA ALA A 291 5.52 -18.44 -9.85
C ALA A 291 7.03 -18.14 -9.91
N CYS A 292 7.84 -19.00 -9.31
CA CYS A 292 9.30 -18.89 -9.40
C CYS A 292 9.97 -20.22 -9.70
N ALA A 293 10.97 -20.17 -10.59
CA ALA A 293 11.89 -21.27 -10.82
C ALA A 293 13.02 -21.18 -9.80
N VAL A 294 13.30 -22.27 -9.10
CA VAL A 294 14.35 -22.33 -8.08
C VAL A 294 15.37 -23.42 -8.38
N SER A 295 16.54 -23.32 -7.75
CA SER A 295 17.54 -24.40 -7.84
C SER A 295 17.01 -25.71 -7.26
N GLN A 296 17.53 -26.85 -7.74
CA GLN A 296 17.13 -28.20 -7.29
C GLN A 296 17.04 -28.31 -5.77
N ARG A 297 18.08 -27.90 -5.04
CA ARG A 297 18.11 -28.01 -3.57
C ARG A 297 17.03 -27.19 -2.85
N LEU A 298 16.66 -26.03 -3.40
CA LEU A 298 15.58 -25.21 -2.83
C LEU A 298 14.22 -25.82 -3.14
N PHE A 299 14.08 -26.41 -4.33
CA PHE A 299 12.88 -27.17 -4.70
C PHE A 299 12.71 -28.41 -3.80
N ASP A 300 13.79 -29.17 -3.57
CA ASP A 300 13.78 -30.35 -2.69
C ASP A 300 13.38 -29.97 -1.25
N LEU A 301 13.85 -28.82 -0.74
CA LEU A 301 13.41 -28.29 0.56
C LEU A 301 11.90 -27.99 0.58
N ALA A 302 11.38 -27.34 -0.47
CA ALA A 302 9.96 -27.04 -0.57
C ALA A 302 9.11 -28.32 -0.64
N VAL A 303 9.52 -29.31 -1.45
CA VAL A 303 8.89 -30.62 -1.56
C VAL A 303 8.91 -31.35 -0.22
N LEU A 304 10.05 -31.39 0.45
CA LEU A 304 10.20 -32.04 1.75
C LEU A 304 9.21 -31.48 2.78
N LEU A 305 9.13 -30.15 2.89
CA LEU A 305 8.20 -29.48 3.82
C LEU A 305 6.74 -29.57 3.38
N HIS A 306 6.47 -29.73 2.08
CA HIS A 306 5.12 -29.97 1.56
C HIS A 306 4.56 -31.32 2.01
N HIS A 307 5.41 -32.34 2.10
CA HIS A 307 5.03 -33.68 2.58
C HIS A 307 4.97 -33.76 4.12
N ALA A 308 5.37 -32.71 4.83
CA ALA A 308 5.39 -32.64 6.29
C ALA A 308 4.64 -31.40 6.81
N PRO A 309 3.29 -31.40 6.79
CA PRO A 309 2.47 -30.23 7.15
C PRO A 309 2.65 -29.77 8.61
N GLY A 310 3.07 -30.67 9.51
CA GLY A 310 3.45 -30.32 10.88
C GLY A 310 4.80 -29.60 11.01
N GLY A 311 5.59 -29.59 9.93
CA GLY A 311 6.98 -29.17 9.91
C GLY A 311 7.95 -30.32 10.18
N LEU A 312 9.24 -30.05 10.01
CA LEU A 312 10.34 -30.97 10.32
C LEU A 312 11.40 -30.29 11.17
N ALA A 313 12.04 -31.07 12.05
CA ALA A 313 13.15 -30.59 12.85
C ALA A 313 14.37 -30.27 11.97
N VAL A 314 15.20 -29.31 12.38
CA VAL A 314 16.41 -28.92 11.61
C VAL A 314 17.31 -30.11 11.27
N PRO A 315 17.61 -31.06 12.18
CA PRO A 315 18.44 -32.23 11.86
C PRO A 315 17.82 -33.14 10.79
N GLN A 316 16.50 -33.29 10.79
CA GLN A 316 15.77 -34.12 9.82
C GLN A 316 15.84 -33.49 8.42
N ILE A 317 15.65 -32.16 8.34
CA ILE A 317 15.80 -31.41 7.09
C ILE A 317 17.23 -31.51 6.56
N ALA A 318 18.22 -31.36 7.45
CA ALA A 318 19.64 -31.43 7.11
C ALA A 318 20.02 -32.81 6.54
N ALA A 319 19.55 -33.88 7.18
CA ALA A 319 19.77 -35.26 6.74
C ALA A 319 19.13 -35.52 5.36
N ALA A 320 17.87 -35.12 5.17
CA ALA A 320 17.14 -35.32 3.91
C ALA A 320 17.76 -34.55 2.73
N LEU A 321 18.32 -33.37 2.98
CA LEU A 321 18.98 -32.56 1.95
C LEU A 321 20.49 -32.87 1.80
N HIS A 322 21.03 -33.79 2.61
CA HIS A 322 22.45 -34.10 2.69
C HIS A 322 23.34 -32.86 2.90
N VAL A 323 22.96 -32.01 3.88
CA VAL A 323 23.69 -30.80 4.26
C VAL A 323 23.94 -30.75 5.77
N ALA A 324 24.85 -29.88 6.22
CA ALA A 324 25.01 -29.60 7.64
C ALA A 324 23.79 -28.86 8.20
N SER A 325 23.38 -29.17 9.44
CA SER A 325 22.26 -28.51 10.13
C SER A 325 22.40 -26.98 10.17
N SER A 326 23.62 -26.46 10.31
CA SER A 326 23.93 -25.03 10.29
C SER A 326 23.65 -24.35 8.94
N SER A 327 23.49 -25.13 7.86
CA SER A 327 23.20 -24.62 6.52
C SER A 327 21.71 -24.49 6.25
N VAL A 328 20.84 -25.19 6.99
CA VAL A 328 19.38 -25.19 6.78
C VAL A 328 18.79 -23.77 6.82
N PRO A 329 19.14 -22.89 7.80
CA PRO A 329 18.62 -21.52 7.81
C PRO A 329 18.96 -20.71 6.54
N LYS A 330 20.12 -20.96 5.93
CA LYS A 330 20.54 -20.28 4.69
C LYS A 330 19.68 -20.72 3.50
N TYR A 331 19.33 -22.00 3.41
CA TYR A 331 18.42 -22.48 2.36
C TYR A 331 17.00 -21.95 2.55
N VAL A 332 16.50 -21.92 3.79
CA VAL A 332 15.20 -21.30 4.12
C VAL A 332 15.18 -19.83 3.73
N GLN A 333 16.25 -19.08 4.07
CA GLN A 333 16.37 -17.67 3.70
C GLN A 333 16.37 -17.47 2.18
N ARG A 334 17.16 -18.27 1.45
CA ARG A 334 17.24 -18.18 -0.03
C ARG A 334 15.93 -18.53 -0.71
N LEU A 335 15.21 -19.55 -0.21
CA LEU A 335 13.91 -19.93 -0.72
C LEU A 335 12.88 -18.82 -0.48
N ASN A 336 12.81 -18.28 0.74
CA ASN A 336 11.92 -17.16 1.05
C ASN A 336 12.29 -15.90 0.25
N LEU A 337 13.57 -15.66 -0.03
CA LEU A 337 13.99 -14.56 -0.90
C LEU A 337 13.50 -14.75 -2.33
N ALA A 338 13.71 -15.93 -2.93
CA ALA A 338 13.21 -16.23 -4.27
C ALA A 338 11.67 -16.10 -4.38
N VAL A 339 10.96 -16.46 -3.31
CA VAL A 339 9.51 -16.28 -3.21
C VAL A 339 9.14 -14.81 -3.10
N ALA A 340 9.83 -14.05 -2.25
CA ALA A 340 9.63 -12.62 -2.12
C ALA A 340 9.87 -11.91 -3.46
N ASP A 341 10.95 -12.23 -4.16
CA ASP A 341 11.31 -11.70 -5.48
C ASP A 341 10.23 -12.01 -6.52
N ALA A 342 9.63 -13.20 -6.47
CA ALA A 342 8.51 -13.58 -7.34
C ALA A 342 7.25 -12.75 -7.11
N PHE A 343 7.04 -12.30 -5.86
CA PHE A 343 6.02 -11.30 -5.50
C PHE A 343 6.57 -9.87 -5.61
N GLY A 344 7.53 -9.65 -6.51
CA GLY A 344 8.10 -8.35 -6.80
C GLY A 344 8.89 -7.72 -5.65
N GLY A 345 9.30 -8.51 -4.64
CA GLY A 345 9.99 -8.08 -3.42
C GLY A 345 9.13 -8.10 -2.14
N THR A 346 7.86 -8.52 -2.23
CA THR A 346 6.93 -8.56 -1.06
C THR A 346 7.46 -9.55 -0.03
N PRO A 347 7.46 -9.26 1.29
CA PRO A 347 8.01 -10.15 2.32
C PRO A 347 7.12 -11.38 2.62
N VAL A 348 6.63 -12.05 1.58
CA VAL A 348 5.92 -13.33 1.64
C VAL A 348 6.91 -14.41 2.02
N LYS A 349 6.55 -15.25 3.01
CA LYS A 349 7.36 -16.39 3.42
C LYS A 349 6.67 -17.68 3.04
N LEU A 350 7.35 -18.51 2.26
CA LEU A 350 6.93 -19.88 1.96
C LEU A 350 7.23 -20.81 3.14
N VAL A 351 8.37 -20.61 3.80
CA VAL A 351 8.84 -21.42 4.92
C VAL A 351 8.95 -20.58 6.18
N VAL A 352 8.33 -21.04 7.26
CA VAL A 352 8.30 -20.35 8.56
C VAL A 352 8.94 -21.22 9.64
N SER A 353 9.56 -20.58 10.63
CA SER A 353 10.07 -21.25 11.83
C SER A 353 8.92 -21.78 12.67
N ARG A 354 9.03 -23.01 13.15
CA ARG A 354 8.00 -23.67 13.95
C ARG A 354 8.63 -24.55 15.02
N GLN A 355 7.95 -24.71 16.16
CA GLN A 355 8.27 -25.76 17.13
C GLN A 355 7.64 -27.07 16.63
N VAL A 356 8.45 -28.11 16.53
CA VAL A 356 8.07 -29.42 16.00
C VAL A 356 8.39 -30.50 17.01
N THR A 357 7.55 -31.53 17.06
CA THR A 357 7.76 -32.67 17.95
C THR A 357 8.78 -33.62 17.33
N ASP A 358 9.88 -33.86 18.02
CA ASP A 358 10.91 -34.83 17.63
C ASP A 358 11.36 -35.60 18.86
N GLY A 359 11.36 -36.94 18.80
CA GLY A 359 11.80 -37.79 19.92
C GLY A 359 11.08 -37.56 21.26
N GLY A 360 9.85 -37.05 21.27
CA GLY A 360 9.06 -36.79 22.49
C GLY A 360 9.24 -35.39 23.11
N GLY A 361 10.03 -34.50 22.47
CA GLY A 361 10.21 -33.10 22.90
C GLY A 361 9.90 -32.10 21.79
N LEU A 362 9.70 -30.83 22.16
CA LEU A 362 9.58 -29.73 21.21
C LEU A 362 10.98 -29.23 20.81
N VAL A 363 11.27 -29.25 19.52
CA VAL A 363 12.53 -28.78 18.95
C VAL A 363 12.28 -27.72 17.87
N SER A 364 13.31 -26.93 17.58
CA SER A 364 13.23 -25.93 16.51
C SER A 364 13.25 -26.60 15.13
N GLY A 365 12.35 -26.15 14.25
CA GLY A 365 12.25 -26.63 12.89
C GLY A 365 11.55 -25.65 11.97
N TYR A 366 11.13 -26.14 10.82
CA TYR A 366 10.51 -25.35 9.77
C TYR A 366 9.29 -26.05 9.18
N ALA A 367 8.32 -25.27 8.74
CA ALA A 367 7.10 -25.75 8.06
C ALA A 367 6.75 -24.82 6.89
N LEU A 368 5.92 -25.30 5.97
CA LEU A 368 5.29 -24.41 4.99
C LEU A 368 4.28 -23.47 5.67
N ALA A 369 4.19 -22.24 5.15
CA ALA A 369 3.27 -21.23 5.68
C ALA A 369 1.78 -21.57 5.41
N ALA A 370 1.47 -22.18 4.26
CA ALA A 370 0.11 -22.65 3.97
C ALA A 370 -0.19 -23.88 4.84
N GLY A 371 -1.02 -23.70 5.87
CA GLY A 371 -1.38 -24.75 6.84
C GLY A 371 -1.02 -24.44 8.29
N ALA A 372 -0.31 -23.34 8.57
CA ALA A 372 0.06 -22.97 9.94
C ALA A 372 -1.14 -22.54 10.82
N ASP A 373 -2.21 -22.02 10.22
CA ASP A 373 -3.38 -21.49 10.96
C ASP A 373 -4.48 -22.53 11.27
N ARG A 374 -4.46 -23.73 10.67
CA ARG A 374 -5.48 -24.76 10.95
C ARG A 374 -5.29 -25.50 12.29
N LEU A 375 -4.18 -25.27 12.99
CA LEU A 375 -3.83 -25.99 14.23
C LEU A 375 -3.78 -25.12 15.48
N LYS A 376 -4.04 -23.80 15.38
CA LYS A 376 -4.13 -22.91 16.56
C LYS A 376 -5.48 -23.00 17.28
N THR A 377 -6.51 -23.56 16.64
CA THR A 377 -7.77 -23.97 17.27
C THR A 377 -7.74 -25.47 17.51
N GLY A 378 -6.91 -25.92 18.44
CA GLY A 378 -7.01 -27.26 18.97
C GLY A 378 -8.26 -27.33 19.84
N ASP A 379 -9.25 -28.10 19.38
CA ASP A 379 -10.32 -28.67 20.18
C ASP A 379 -9.75 -29.19 21.51
N LEU A 380 -10.00 -28.45 22.58
CA LEU A 380 -9.93 -28.94 23.94
C LEU A 380 -11.37 -29.06 24.47
N THR A 381 -12.15 -29.94 23.85
CA THR A 381 -13.33 -30.53 24.47
C THR A 381 -12.97 -31.97 24.85
N PRO A 382 -12.90 -32.30 26.15
CA PRO A 382 -12.71 -33.69 26.55
C PRO A 382 -13.95 -34.49 26.13
N SER A 383 -13.75 -35.47 25.27
CA SER A 383 -14.73 -36.48 24.92
C SER A 383 -15.23 -37.17 26.20
N ARG A 384 -16.49 -36.93 26.57
CA ARG A 384 -17.21 -37.75 27.53
C ARG A 384 -17.36 -39.16 26.95
N THR A 385 -16.76 -40.13 27.63
CA THR A 385 -17.02 -41.56 27.45
C THR A 385 -18.48 -41.87 27.78
N PRO A 386 -19.26 -42.48 26.88
CA PRO A 386 -20.55 -43.07 27.23
C PRO A 386 -20.36 -44.55 27.60
N GLY A 387 -20.80 -44.93 28.79
CA GLY A 387 -21.05 -46.33 29.13
C GLY A 387 -20.34 -46.86 30.37
N GLN A 388 -20.91 -46.60 31.55
CA GLN A 388 -20.96 -47.60 32.61
C GLN A 388 -22.38 -47.62 33.18
N THR A 389 -23.12 -48.65 32.79
CA THR A 389 -24.27 -49.19 33.51
C THR A 389 -23.79 -49.85 34.79
N ASN A 390 -24.29 -49.38 35.93
CA ASN A 390 -25.05 -50.17 36.88
C ASN A 390 -25.91 -49.23 37.73
#